data_AF-A0AAD2FWX0-F1
#
_entry.id   AF-A0AAD2FWX0-F1
#
_cell.length_a   1.000
_cell.length_b   1.000
_cell.length_c   1.000
_cell.angle_alpha   90.00
_cell.angle_beta   90.00
_cell.angle_gamma   90.00
#
_symmetry.space_group_name_H-M   'P 1'
#
loop_
_entity.id
_entity.type
_entity.pdbx_description
1 polymer ?
#
loop_
_entity_poly.entity_id
_entity_poly.type
_entity_poly.pdbx_seq_one_letter_code
_entity_poly.pdbx_strand_id
1 'polypeptide(L)'
;MKVIINGTSFDQNPKHDAPIPLYKDLSKWDPEAETKIKQKIRRNPQYASPTYKKEITPWDGDTVEDYCQFRFTWNELEIGQALNAAAKHQTILSVLSGQAKENWQTVISQLPANQQTTQQGFDTAMESFALCYCTLDARQKQRRFINKALRLPKNMSIRVFWNRLLFIFRCYPHLPGTGTTPTPEHRREILIQCLPRSVENDMTRGDYRWDDPNKTDIDLINYLTRLQTIDFSETRSIPPKTTVSYKEKEGTSRLQKRP
;
A
#
# COMPACT_ATOMS: atom_id res chain seq x y z
N MET A 1 -10.49 -18.08 11.59
CA MET A 1 -10.57 -17.74 13.03
C MET A 1 -11.89 -17.04 13.25
N LYS A 2 -12.68 -17.36 14.28
CA LYS A 2 -13.99 -16.73 14.48
C LYS A 2 -13.83 -15.46 15.31
N VAL A 3 -14.24 -14.31 14.80
CA VAL A 3 -14.27 -13.04 15.55
C VAL A 3 -15.68 -12.76 15.98
N ILE A 4 -15.86 -12.52 17.28
CA ILE A 4 -17.17 -12.22 17.85
C ILE A 4 -17.30 -10.70 17.96
N ILE A 5 -18.24 -10.13 17.21
CA ILE A 5 -18.62 -8.72 17.27
C ILE A 5 -20.07 -8.68 17.74
N ASN A 6 -20.34 -8.00 18.86
CA ASN A 6 -21.69 -7.90 19.45
C ASN A 6 -22.41 -9.26 19.59
N GLY A 7 -21.68 -10.31 19.95
CA GLY A 7 -22.21 -11.67 20.13
C GLY A 7 -22.31 -12.52 18.86
N THR A 8 -21.97 -11.98 17.69
CA THR A 8 -22.02 -12.71 16.41
C THR A 8 -20.64 -13.10 15.92
N SER A 9 -20.49 -14.37 15.57
CA SER A 9 -19.25 -14.96 15.07
C SER A 9 -19.10 -14.74 13.56
N PHE A 10 -18.05 -14.04 13.15
CA PHE A 10 -17.63 -13.88 11.75
C PHE A 10 -16.45 -14.81 11.46
N ASP A 11 -16.51 -15.54 10.35
CA ASP A 11 -15.38 -16.35 9.89
C ASP A 11 -14.33 -15.45 9.25
N GLN A 12 -13.22 -15.19 9.95
CA GLN A 12 -12.08 -14.51 9.36
C GLN A 12 -11.31 -15.45 8.45
N ASN A 13 -11.33 -15.15 7.15
CA ASN A 13 -10.42 -15.70 6.15
C ASN A 13 -8.97 -15.29 6.49
N PRO A 14 -7.99 -16.21 6.49
CA PRO A 14 -6.58 -15.87 6.73
C PRO A 14 -6.02 -14.74 5.85
N LYS A 15 -6.57 -14.53 4.65
CA LYS A 15 -6.21 -13.42 3.75
C LYS A 15 -6.58 -12.04 4.31
N HIS A 16 -7.55 -11.97 5.22
CA HIS A 16 -7.97 -10.76 5.91
C HIS A 16 -7.00 -10.31 7.01
N ASP A 17 -5.99 -11.10 7.37
CA ASP A 17 -5.05 -10.78 8.45
C ASP A 17 -3.62 -10.46 7.96
N ALA A 18 -3.36 -10.61 6.66
CA ALA A 18 -2.07 -10.28 6.10
C ALA A 18 -1.88 -8.76 6.02
N PRO A 19 -0.70 -8.22 6.41
CA PRO A 19 -0.40 -6.82 6.19
C PRO A 19 -0.40 -6.51 4.70
N ILE A 20 -0.74 -5.27 4.35
CA ILE A 20 -0.74 -4.77 2.96
C ILE A 20 0.68 -4.96 2.39
N PRO A 21 0.83 -5.76 1.33
CA PRO A 21 2.14 -6.08 0.76
C PRO A 21 2.70 -4.92 -0.07
N LEU A 22 3.98 -4.98 -0.44
CA LEU A 22 4.58 -4.02 -1.38
C LEU A 22 4.04 -4.20 -2.80
N TYR A 23 3.87 -5.45 -3.24
CA TYR A 23 3.35 -5.75 -4.56
C TYR A 23 1.88 -6.06 -4.45
N LYS A 24 1.06 -5.34 -5.21
CA LYS A 24 -0.32 -5.76 -5.43
C LYS A 24 -0.29 -6.97 -6.36
N ASP A 25 -0.89 -8.08 -5.94
CA ASP A 25 -1.08 -9.23 -6.81
C ASP A 25 -2.17 -8.88 -7.83
N LEU A 26 -1.74 -8.53 -9.05
CA LEU A 26 -2.64 -8.18 -10.15
C LEU A 26 -3.07 -9.41 -10.96
N SER A 27 -2.56 -10.61 -10.65
CA SER A 27 -2.85 -11.83 -11.44
C SER A 27 -4.32 -12.25 -11.43
N LYS A 28 -5.12 -11.66 -10.54
CA LYS A 28 -6.55 -11.95 -10.38
C LYS A 28 -7.47 -10.79 -10.78
N TRP A 29 -6.92 -9.69 -11.29
CA TRP A 29 -7.69 -8.51 -11.62
C TRP A 29 -8.06 -8.51 -13.11
N ASP A 30 -9.35 -8.67 -13.40
CA ASP A 30 -9.93 -8.53 -14.73
C ASP A 30 -10.78 -7.24 -14.79
N PRO A 31 -10.26 -6.16 -15.38
CA PRO A 31 -10.97 -4.88 -15.47
C PRO A 31 -12.18 -4.89 -16.41
N GLU A 32 -12.30 -5.87 -17.32
CA GLU A 32 -13.37 -5.92 -18.32
C GLU A 32 -14.60 -6.70 -17.81
N ALA A 33 -14.42 -7.61 -16.86
CA ALA A 33 -15.49 -8.39 -16.25
C ALA A 33 -16.27 -7.63 -15.14
N GLU A 34 -15.78 -6.48 -14.68
CA GLU A 34 -16.35 -5.76 -13.54
C GLU A 34 -17.56 -4.92 -13.94
N THR A 35 -18.73 -5.27 -13.40
CA THR A 35 -19.95 -4.44 -13.53
C THR A 35 -19.74 -3.11 -12.81
N LYS A 36 -19.72 -1.99 -13.54
CA LYS A 36 -19.54 -0.65 -12.93
C LYS A 36 -20.89 0.02 -12.67
N ILE A 37 -21.03 0.58 -11.47
CA ILE A 37 -22.13 1.49 -11.14
C ILE A 37 -21.71 2.94 -11.33
N LYS A 38 -22.65 3.82 -11.68
CA LYS A 38 -22.39 5.25 -11.90
C LYS A 38 -23.00 6.07 -10.78
N GLN A 39 -22.16 6.74 -10.00
CA GLN A 39 -22.58 7.63 -8.92
C GLN A 39 -22.33 9.08 -9.30
N LYS A 40 -23.32 9.95 -9.09
CA LYS A 40 -23.18 11.38 -9.35
C LYS A 40 -22.53 12.05 -8.13
N ILE A 41 -21.40 12.73 -8.33
CA ILE A 41 -20.65 13.39 -7.24
C ILE A 41 -20.18 14.79 -7.64
N ARG A 42 -19.85 15.62 -6.65
CA ARG A 42 -19.24 16.95 -6.80
C ARG A 42 -17.78 16.92 -6.41
N ARG A 43 -16.94 17.69 -7.10
CA ARG A 43 -15.50 17.81 -6.78
C ARG A 43 -15.28 18.57 -5.47
N ASN A 44 -16.11 19.58 -5.23
CA ASN A 44 -16.14 20.28 -3.96
C ASN A 44 -17.61 20.56 -3.58
N PRO A 45 -18.22 19.75 -2.70
CA PRO A 45 -19.64 19.84 -2.38
C PRO A 45 -20.01 21.17 -1.71
N GLN A 46 -19.05 21.83 -1.03
CA GLN A 46 -19.24 23.10 -0.32
C GLN A 46 -19.39 24.30 -1.26
N TYR A 47 -18.98 24.16 -2.52
CA TYR A 47 -19.08 25.20 -3.54
C TYR A 47 -20.02 24.75 -4.66
N ALA A 48 -20.50 25.69 -5.46
CA ALA A 48 -21.23 25.40 -6.70
C ALA A 48 -20.28 24.79 -7.75
N SER A 49 -19.84 23.56 -7.52
CA SER A 49 -18.99 22.81 -8.43
C SER A 49 -19.82 21.91 -9.34
N PRO A 50 -19.40 21.72 -10.61
CA PRO A 50 -20.10 20.85 -11.53
C PRO A 50 -20.11 19.41 -11.00
N THR A 51 -21.26 18.76 -11.16
CA THR A 51 -21.42 17.34 -10.85
C THR A 51 -20.87 16.49 -11.99
N TYR A 52 -20.15 15.42 -11.67
CA TYR A 52 -19.67 14.43 -12.64
C TYR A 52 -20.11 13.02 -12.23
N LYS A 53 -20.07 12.08 -13.19
CA LYS A 53 -20.37 10.66 -12.93
C LYS A 53 -19.06 9.95 -12.61
N LYS A 54 -18.97 9.40 -11.41
CA LYS A 54 -17.89 8.49 -11.02
C LYS A 54 -18.32 7.05 -11.28
N GLU A 55 -17.49 6.31 -12.00
CA GLU A 55 -17.66 4.87 -12.15
C GLU A 55 -17.03 4.16 -10.96
N ILE A 56 -17.79 3.25 -10.36
CA ILE A 56 -17.37 2.49 -9.19
C ILE A 56 -17.64 1.03 -9.46
N THR A 57 -16.62 0.20 -9.26
CA THR A 57 -16.80 -1.24 -9.16
C THR A 57 -17.38 -1.54 -7.77
N PRO A 58 -18.56 -2.18 -7.67
CA PRO A 58 -19.06 -2.70 -6.40
C PRO A 58 -18.02 -3.60 -5.73
N TRP A 59 -17.82 -3.40 -4.44
CA TRP A 59 -16.78 -4.08 -3.69
C TRP A 59 -17.32 -5.31 -2.98
N ASP A 60 -16.63 -6.44 -3.16
CA ASP A 60 -16.84 -7.71 -2.44
C ASP A 60 -15.51 -8.24 -1.88
N GLY A 61 -14.59 -7.33 -1.57
CA GLY A 61 -13.16 -7.65 -1.51
C GLY A 61 -12.73 -8.60 -0.39
N ASP A 62 -11.58 -9.22 -0.63
CA ASP A 62 -11.05 -10.33 0.16
C ASP A 62 -9.82 -9.97 1.01
N THR A 63 -9.27 -8.76 0.84
CA THR A 63 -8.00 -8.38 1.46
C THR A 63 -8.10 -7.06 2.21
N VAL A 64 -7.17 -6.87 3.16
CA VAL A 64 -7.02 -5.60 3.89
C VAL A 64 -6.78 -4.43 2.92
N GLU A 65 -6.00 -4.64 1.87
CA GLU A 65 -5.75 -3.63 0.84
C GLU A 65 -7.02 -3.24 0.10
N ASP A 66 -7.82 -4.23 -0.33
CA ASP A 66 -9.07 -3.98 -1.05
C ASP A 66 -10.07 -3.24 -0.15
N TYR A 67 -10.13 -3.60 1.14
CA TYR A 67 -10.94 -2.87 2.11
C TYR A 67 -10.50 -1.40 2.24
N CYS A 68 -9.20 -1.12 2.33
CA CYS A 68 -8.72 0.26 2.35
C CYS A 68 -9.02 1.02 1.05
N GLN A 69 -8.92 0.36 -0.10
CA GLN A 69 -9.28 0.94 -1.39
C GLN A 69 -10.78 1.28 -1.46
N PHE A 70 -11.64 0.37 -0.96
CA PHE A 70 -13.05 0.64 -0.76
C PHE A 70 -13.27 1.87 0.12
N ARG A 71 -12.57 1.98 1.26
CA ARG A 71 -12.68 3.14 2.15
C ARG A 71 -12.30 4.45 1.47
N PHE A 72 -11.29 4.46 0.60
CA PHE A 72 -10.97 5.65 -0.19
C PHE A 72 -12.09 6.04 -1.15
N THR A 73 -12.66 5.05 -1.86
CA THR A 73 -13.82 5.27 -2.74
C THR A 73 -15.03 5.78 -1.96
N TRP A 74 -15.29 5.19 -0.79
CA TRP A 74 -16.36 5.60 0.11
C TRP A 74 -16.20 7.04 0.59
N ASN A 75 -15.02 7.43 1.09
CA ASN A 75 -14.79 8.79 1.57
C ASN A 75 -15.01 9.83 0.45
N GLU A 76 -14.62 9.52 -0.78
CA GLU A 76 -14.85 10.40 -1.92
C GLU A 76 -16.34 10.52 -2.26
N LEU A 77 -17.11 9.44 -2.16
CA LEU A 77 -18.57 9.46 -2.31
C LEU A 77 -19.24 10.27 -1.22
N GLU A 78 -18.89 9.99 0.04
CA GLU A 78 -19.44 10.65 1.22
C GLU A 78 -19.30 12.16 1.12
N ILE A 79 -18.09 12.64 0.81
CA ILE A 79 -17.80 14.05 0.58
C ILE A 79 -18.55 14.52 -0.67
N GLY A 80 -18.34 13.85 -1.81
CA GLY A 80 -18.84 14.30 -3.10
C GLY A 80 -20.37 14.37 -3.22
N GLN A 81 -21.10 13.58 -2.43
CA GLN A 81 -22.57 13.59 -2.36
C GLN A 81 -23.12 14.35 -1.14
N ALA A 82 -22.25 14.80 -0.22
CA ALA A 82 -22.64 15.44 1.04
C ALA A 82 -23.66 14.59 1.83
N LEU A 83 -23.37 13.30 1.99
CA LEU A 83 -24.30 12.36 2.62
C LEU A 83 -24.50 12.67 4.10
N ASN A 84 -25.77 12.76 4.53
CA ASN A 84 -26.12 12.73 5.95
C ASN A 84 -26.05 11.28 6.50
N ALA A 85 -26.09 11.13 7.83
CA ALA A 85 -25.90 9.82 8.49
C ALA A 85 -26.86 8.73 7.98
N ALA A 86 -28.16 9.01 7.87
CA ALA A 86 -29.13 8.05 7.34
C ALA A 86 -28.85 7.66 5.88
N ALA A 87 -28.49 8.63 5.04
CA ALA A 87 -28.12 8.39 3.64
C ALA A 87 -26.83 7.57 3.52
N LYS A 88 -25.88 7.69 4.46
CA LYS A 88 -24.66 6.88 4.47
C LYS A 88 -24.97 5.38 4.59
N HIS A 89 -25.83 4.99 5.54
CA HIS A 89 -26.22 3.59 5.74
C HIS A 89 -26.85 2.93 4.51
N GLN A 90 -27.58 3.70 3.70
CA GLN A 90 -28.22 3.20 2.48
C GLN A 90 -27.29 3.27 1.27
N THR A 91 -26.51 4.34 1.13
CA THR A 91 -25.65 4.54 -0.05
C THR A 91 -24.52 3.53 -0.10
N ILE A 92 -23.98 3.12 1.05
CA ILE A 92 -22.93 2.12 1.10
C ILE A 92 -23.38 0.78 0.50
N LEU A 93 -24.65 0.37 0.67
CA LEU A 93 -25.19 -0.86 0.06
C LEU A 93 -25.18 -0.84 -1.47
N SER A 94 -25.12 0.34 -2.09
CA SER A 94 -25.03 0.47 -3.56
C SER A 94 -23.62 0.19 -4.08
N VAL A 95 -22.59 0.38 -3.24
CA VAL A 95 -21.18 0.22 -3.61
C VAL A 95 -20.58 -1.08 -3.08
N LEU A 96 -21.41 -1.91 -2.45
CA LEU A 96 -21.07 -3.25 -1.98
C LEU A 96 -21.77 -4.30 -2.86
N SER A 97 -21.11 -5.45 -3.02
CA SER A 97 -21.67 -6.63 -3.68
C SER A 97 -21.39 -7.88 -2.85
N GLY A 98 -21.98 -9.01 -3.25
CA GLY A 98 -21.72 -10.34 -2.69
C GLY A 98 -21.72 -10.41 -1.16
N GLN A 99 -20.72 -11.08 -0.61
CA GLN A 99 -20.54 -11.29 0.83
C GLN A 99 -20.38 -9.97 1.58
N ALA A 100 -19.74 -8.96 0.96
CA ALA A 100 -19.53 -7.69 1.62
C ALA A 100 -20.83 -6.94 1.91
N LYS A 101 -21.81 -7.05 1.00
CA LYS A 101 -23.14 -6.48 1.20
C LYS A 101 -23.88 -7.17 2.35
N GLU A 102 -23.81 -8.50 2.44
CA GLU A 102 -24.42 -9.29 3.53
C GLU A 102 -23.79 -8.98 4.89
N ASN A 103 -22.46 -8.86 4.93
CA ASN A 103 -21.72 -8.47 6.13
C ASN A 103 -22.18 -7.09 6.64
N TRP A 104 -22.36 -6.12 5.73
CA TRP A 104 -22.85 -4.79 6.11
C TRP A 104 -24.27 -4.86 6.68
N GLN A 105 -25.18 -5.58 6.02
CA GLN A 105 -26.56 -5.73 6.50
C GLN A 105 -26.61 -6.37 7.88
N THR A 106 -25.77 -7.38 8.11
CA THR A 106 -25.63 -8.05 9.41
C THR A 106 -25.17 -7.06 10.47
N VAL A 107 -24.13 -6.26 10.20
CA VAL A 107 -23.63 -5.22 11.12
C VAL A 107 -24.73 -4.20 11.45
N ILE A 108 -25.48 -3.72 10.45
CA ILE A 108 -26.57 -2.76 10.67
C ILE A 108 -27.70 -3.37 11.51
N SER A 109 -28.06 -4.63 11.28
CA SER A 109 -29.12 -5.31 12.04
C SER A 109 -28.82 -5.44 13.53
N GLN A 110 -27.53 -5.43 13.89
CA GLN A 110 -27.06 -5.52 15.29
C GLN A 110 -26.99 -4.16 15.98
N LEU A 111 -27.06 -3.06 15.22
CA LEU A 111 -27.12 -1.75 15.84
C LEU A 111 -28.48 -1.53 16.49
N PRO A 112 -28.53 -0.91 17.68
CA PRO A 112 -29.77 -0.43 18.27
C PRO A 112 -30.57 0.42 17.27
N ALA A 113 -31.89 0.25 17.24
CA ALA A 113 -32.76 0.93 16.27
C ALA A 113 -32.60 2.46 16.28
N ASN A 114 -32.34 3.05 17.45
CA ASN A 114 -32.10 4.49 17.62
C ASN A 114 -30.72 4.96 17.10
N GLN A 115 -29.82 4.06 16.71
CA GLN A 115 -28.50 4.38 16.17
C GLN A 115 -28.40 4.17 14.65
N GLN A 116 -29.33 3.45 14.02
CA GLN A 116 -29.27 3.11 12.59
C GLN A 116 -29.40 4.30 11.63
N THR A 117 -29.63 5.51 12.14
CA THR A 117 -29.74 6.75 11.36
C THR A 117 -28.81 7.86 11.86
N THR A 118 -27.97 7.58 12.85
CA THR A 118 -27.11 8.57 13.49
C THR A 118 -25.66 8.47 13.01
N GLN A 119 -24.92 9.57 13.10
CA GLN A 119 -23.51 9.58 12.70
C GLN A 119 -22.69 8.59 13.55
N GLN A 120 -22.93 8.58 14.86
CA GLN A 120 -22.27 7.65 15.79
C GLN A 120 -22.57 6.19 15.44
N GLY A 121 -23.81 5.86 15.08
CA GLY A 121 -24.16 4.51 14.64
C GLY A 121 -23.47 4.13 13.33
N PHE A 122 -23.34 5.05 12.38
CA PHE A 122 -22.56 4.82 11.16
C PHE A 122 -21.08 4.54 11.47
N ASP A 123 -20.47 5.34 12.34
CA ASP A 123 -19.06 5.15 12.72
C ASP A 123 -18.86 3.79 13.42
N THR A 124 -19.78 3.42 14.32
CA THR A 124 -19.78 2.11 15.00
C THR A 124 -19.97 0.95 14.02
N ALA A 125 -20.85 1.11 13.02
CA ALA A 125 -21.02 0.13 11.95
C ALA A 125 -19.77 -0.01 11.11
N MET A 126 -19.11 1.11 10.74
CA MET A 126 -17.88 1.07 9.96
C MET A 126 -16.73 0.40 10.70
N GLU A 127 -16.61 0.60 12.01
CA GLU A 127 -15.64 -0.11 12.85
C GLU A 127 -15.93 -1.61 12.90
N SER A 128 -17.20 -1.99 13.12
CA SER A 128 -17.62 -3.41 13.14
C SER A 128 -17.43 -4.07 11.78
N PHE A 129 -17.75 -3.36 10.69
CA PHE A 129 -17.58 -3.83 9.33
C PHE A 129 -16.12 -4.03 8.96
N ALA A 130 -15.22 -3.18 9.46
CA ALA A 130 -13.77 -3.36 9.28
C ALA A 130 -13.29 -4.71 9.82
N LEU A 131 -13.88 -5.19 10.93
CA LEU A 131 -13.47 -6.42 11.58
C LEU A 131 -13.86 -7.70 10.82
N CYS A 132 -14.76 -7.59 9.83
CA CYS A 132 -15.01 -8.66 8.87
C CYS A 132 -13.79 -8.91 7.96
N TYR A 133 -12.93 -7.91 7.75
CA TYR A 133 -11.81 -7.94 6.78
C TYR A 133 -10.44 -7.66 7.39
N CYS A 134 -10.39 -7.30 8.67
CA CYS A 134 -9.17 -6.93 9.39
C CYS A 134 -9.28 -7.43 10.82
N THR A 135 -8.17 -7.81 11.45
CA THR A 135 -8.17 -8.03 12.90
C THR A 135 -8.15 -6.71 13.67
N LEU A 136 -8.52 -6.77 14.95
CA LEU A 136 -8.44 -5.62 15.88
C LEU A 136 -7.02 -5.03 15.97
N ASP A 137 -5.98 -5.83 15.73
CA ASP A 137 -4.58 -5.43 15.77
C ASP A 137 -3.96 -5.17 14.38
N ALA A 138 -4.76 -5.12 13.32
CA ALA A 138 -4.30 -4.96 11.94
C ALA A 138 -3.36 -3.74 11.76
N ARG A 139 -3.69 -2.59 12.38
CA ARG A 139 -2.83 -1.40 12.35
C ARG A 139 -1.45 -1.66 12.98
N GLN A 140 -1.41 -2.39 14.09
CA GLN A 140 -0.15 -2.74 14.75
C GLN A 140 0.65 -3.75 13.93
N LYS A 141 -0.02 -4.75 13.33
CA LYS A 141 0.61 -5.71 12.40
C LYS A 141 1.22 -4.99 11.21
N GLN A 142 0.49 -4.06 10.59
CA GLN A 142 1.01 -3.24 9.49
C GLN A 142 2.24 -2.44 9.92
N ARG A 143 2.19 -1.78 11.08
CA ARG A 143 3.34 -1.03 11.61
C ARG A 143 4.56 -1.91 11.84
N ARG A 144 4.38 -3.10 12.43
CA ARG A 144 5.47 -4.06 12.64
C ARG A 144 6.05 -4.54 11.31
N PHE A 145 5.20 -4.81 10.34
CA PHE A 145 5.62 -5.23 9.00
C PHE A 145 6.48 -4.15 8.32
N ILE A 146 6.03 -2.89 8.33
CA ILE A 146 6.77 -1.76 7.77
C ILE A 146 8.15 -1.64 8.42
N ASN A 147 8.23 -1.64 9.75
CA ASN A 147 9.50 -1.39 10.43
C ASN A 147 10.47 -2.58 10.37
N LYS A 148 9.95 -3.82 10.43
CA LYS A 148 10.81 -5.02 10.57
C LYS A 148 11.09 -5.74 9.26
N ALA A 149 10.11 -5.83 8.36
CA ALA A 149 10.17 -6.72 7.20
C ALA A 149 10.27 -5.97 5.87
N LEU A 150 9.76 -4.74 5.81
CA LEU A 150 9.73 -3.97 4.57
C LEU A 150 11.12 -3.50 4.18
N ARG A 151 11.55 -3.84 2.97
CA ARG A 151 12.82 -3.38 2.39
C ARG A 151 12.59 -3.01 0.93
N LEU A 152 13.38 -2.06 0.42
CA LEU A 152 13.37 -1.72 -1.00
C LEU A 152 13.78 -2.95 -1.83
N PRO A 153 12.91 -3.46 -2.71
CA PRO A 153 13.29 -4.55 -3.61
C PRO A 153 14.33 -4.10 -4.64
N LYS A 154 15.28 -4.98 -5.00
CA LYS A 154 16.38 -4.66 -5.94
C LYS A 154 15.92 -4.09 -7.28
N ASN A 155 14.76 -4.55 -7.78
CA ASN A 155 14.23 -4.18 -9.10
C ASN A 155 13.17 -3.08 -9.04
N MET A 156 13.03 -2.37 -7.91
CA MET A 156 12.06 -1.30 -7.72
C MET A 156 12.76 0.05 -7.60
N SER A 157 12.26 1.07 -8.29
CA SER A 157 12.78 2.43 -8.12
C SER A 157 12.32 3.02 -6.79
N ILE A 158 13.11 3.91 -6.22
CA ILE A 158 12.78 4.59 -4.96
C ILE A 158 11.45 5.34 -5.06
N ARG A 159 11.15 5.95 -6.21
CA ARG A 159 9.88 6.64 -6.45
C ARG A 159 8.68 5.68 -6.42
N VAL A 160 8.78 4.52 -7.06
CA VAL A 160 7.68 3.52 -7.05
C VAL A 160 7.49 2.97 -5.64
N PHE A 161 8.58 2.65 -4.96
CA PHE A 161 8.56 2.18 -3.57
C PHE A 161 7.94 3.21 -2.63
N TRP A 162 8.31 4.48 -2.75
CA TRP A 162 7.77 5.56 -1.95
C TRP A 162 6.27 5.79 -2.19
N ASN A 163 5.83 5.77 -3.45
CA ASN A 163 4.41 5.87 -3.76
C ASN A 163 3.61 4.72 -3.13
N ARG A 164 4.17 3.51 -3.11
CA ARG A 164 3.55 2.37 -2.43
C ARG A 164 3.53 2.55 -0.91
N LEU A 165 4.61 3.04 -0.31
CA LEU A 165 4.65 3.38 1.11
C LEU A 165 3.61 4.44 1.48
N LEU A 166 3.50 5.51 0.69
CA LEU A 166 2.48 6.54 0.88
C LEU A 166 1.07 5.97 0.80
N PHE A 167 0.80 5.05 -0.13
CA PHE A 167 -0.47 4.33 -0.17
C PHE A 167 -0.72 3.56 1.13
N ILE A 168 0.25 2.80 1.61
CA ILE A 168 0.15 2.06 2.88
C ILE A 168 -0.12 3.03 4.04
N PHE A 169 0.58 4.16 4.12
CA PHE A 169 0.35 5.15 5.18
C PHE A 169 -1.06 5.78 5.10
N ARG A 170 -1.59 6.00 3.90
CA ARG A 170 -2.98 6.46 3.71
C ARG A 170 -4.01 5.44 4.20
N CYS A 171 -3.66 4.16 4.26
CA CYS A 171 -4.54 3.10 4.75
C CYS A 171 -4.67 3.10 6.29
N TYR A 172 -3.68 3.65 7.03
CA TYR A 172 -3.62 3.58 8.50
C TYR A 172 -4.91 4.02 9.22
N PRO A 173 -5.53 5.15 8.87
CA PRO A 173 -6.77 5.59 9.51
C PRO A 173 -7.94 4.61 9.36
N HIS A 174 -7.88 3.73 8.36
CA HIS A 174 -8.94 2.77 8.05
C HIS A 174 -8.72 1.40 8.68
N LEU A 175 -7.50 1.10 9.14
CA LEU A 175 -7.17 -0.15 9.82
C LEU A 175 -7.61 -0.10 11.29
N PRO A 176 -8.26 -1.15 11.82
CA PRO A 176 -8.55 -1.26 13.24
C PRO A 176 -7.29 -1.27 14.12
N GLY A 177 -7.44 -0.79 15.34
CA GLY A 177 -6.42 -0.85 16.39
C GLY A 177 -5.80 0.50 16.75
N THR A 178 -4.84 0.45 17.67
CA THR A 178 -4.17 1.63 18.21
C THR A 178 -2.93 2.01 17.39
N GLY A 179 -2.65 3.31 17.31
CA GLY A 179 -1.51 3.86 16.58
C GLY A 179 -1.92 5.05 15.70
N THR A 180 -1.03 6.01 15.57
CA THR A 180 -1.27 7.20 14.74
C THR A 180 -0.73 6.99 13.33
N THR A 181 -1.29 7.72 12.38
CA THR A 181 -0.68 7.86 11.05
C THR A 181 0.70 8.51 11.22
N PRO A 182 1.77 7.94 10.63
CA PRO A 182 3.10 8.53 10.69
C PRO A 182 3.12 10.00 10.21
N THR A 183 3.81 10.86 10.96
CA THR A 183 4.09 12.25 10.56
C THR A 183 5.00 12.26 9.32
N PRO A 184 5.05 13.35 8.53
CA PRO A 184 5.95 13.44 7.38
C PRO A 184 7.40 13.06 7.71
N GLU A 185 7.92 13.54 8.84
CA GLU A 185 9.28 13.26 9.34
C GLU A 185 9.46 11.76 9.57
N HIS A 186 8.52 11.13 10.28
CA HIS A 186 8.59 9.70 10.56
C HIS A 186 8.41 8.85 9.30
N ARG A 187 7.65 9.32 8.29
CA ARG A 187 7.57 8.64 7.00
C ARG A 187 8.91 8.67 6.26
N ARG A 188 9.62 9.79 6.29
CA ARG A 188 10.98 9.91 5.72
C ARG A 188 11.96 8.97 6.44
N GLU A 189 11.91 8.92 7.77
CA GLU A 189 12.71 7.99 8.56
C GLU A 189 12.44 6.52 8.17
N ILE A 190 11.17 6.14 8.05
CA ILE A 190 10.78 4.79 7.61
C ILE A 190 11.34 4.48 6.21
N LEU A 191 11.30 5.46 5.28
CA LEU A 191 11.88 5.27 3.95
C LEU A 191 13.37 4.93 4.06
N ILE A 192 14.15 5.71 4.84
CA ILE A 192 15.58 5.45 5.03
C ILE A 192 15.83 4.08 5.65
N GLN A 193 15.06 3.69 6.66
CA GLN A 193 15.16 2.37 7.29
C GLN A 193 14.88 1.20 6.34
N CYS A 194 14.11 1.44 5.26
CA CYS A 194 13.83 0.44 4.24
C CYS A 194 14.95 0.31 3.20
N LEU A 195 15.90 1.26 3.14
CA LEU A 195 17.02 1.27 2.20
C LEU A 195 18.22 0.48 2.75
N PRO A 196 19.17 0.08 1.89
CA PRO A 196 20.45 -0.45 2.34
C PRO A 196 21.20 0.57 3.20
N ARG A 197 21.93 0.10 4.22
CA ARG A 197 22.75 0.96 5.11
C ARG A 197 23.81 1.78 4.37
N SER A 198 24.24 1.34 3.19
CA SER A 198 25.16 2.13 2.35
C SER A 198 24.59 3.51 2.00
N VAL A 199 23.28 3.57 1.73
CA VAL A 199 22.60 4.82 1.38
C VAL A 199 22.63 5.81 2.54
N GLU A 200 22.42 5.34 3.77
CA GLU A 200 22.52 6.18 4.98
C GLU A 200 23.94 6.72 5.15
N ASN A 201 24.96 5.89 4.94
CA ASN A 201 26.36 6.33 4.98
C ASN A 201 26.67 7.40 3.92
N ASP A 202 26.17 7.23 2.69
CA ASP A 202 26.39 8.18 1.60
C ASP A 202 25.65 9.50 1.83
N MET A 203 24.45 9.43 2.43
CA MET A 203 23.74 10.61 2.91
C MET A 203 24.54 11.35 3.98
N THR A 204 25.11 10.64 4.96
CA THR A 204 25.97 11.25 5.99
C THR A 204 27.23 11.87 5.38
N ARG A 205 27.90 11.19 4.44
CA ARG A 205 29.07 11.74 3.73
C ARG A 205 28.74 13.00 2.93
N GLY A 206 27.54 13.04 2.34
CA GLY A 206 27.02 14.19 1.60
C GLY A 206 26.40 15.27 2.47
N ASP A 207 26.50 15.18 3.80
CA ASP A 207 25.85 16.07 4.78
C ASP A 207 24.35 16.28 4.53
N TYR A 208 23.67 15.26 3.99
CA TYR A 208 22.25 15.30 3.73
C TYR A 208 21.45 14.89 4.97
N ARG A 209 20.87 15.88 5.66
CA ARG A 209 19.95 15.66 6.80
C ARG A 209 18.53 15.41 6.34
N TRP A 210 18.01 14.20 6.41
CA TRP A 210 16.64 13.87 5.92
C TRP A 210 15.52 14.19 6.92
N ASP A 211 15.89 14.41 8.17
CA ASP A 211 15.06 14.77 9.31
C ASP A 211 14.83 16.29 9.45
N ASP A 212 15.48 17.10 8.60
CA ASP A 212 15.27 18.55 8.56
C ASP A 212 13.79 18.89 8.31
N PRO A 213 13.14 19.65 9.19
CA PRO A 213 11.72 20.02 9.04
C PRO A 213 11.43 20.87 7.79
N ASN A 214 12.45 21.52 7.22
CA ASN A 214 12.30 22.32 6.00
C ASN A 214 12.37 21.48 4.72
N LYS A 215 12.75 20.20 4.81
CA LYS A 215 12.84 19.33 3.64
C LYS A 215 11.51 18.67 3.33
N THR A 216 11.18 18.66 2.03
CA THR A 216 9.98 17.98 1.56
C THR A 216 10.28 16.52 1.25
N ASP A 217 9.22 15.71 1.22
CA ASP A 217 9.30 14.32 0.76
C ASP A 217 9.84 14.24 -0.69
N ILE A 218 9.56 15.25 -1.52
CA ILE A 218 10.04 15.34 -2.91
C ILE A 218 11.55 15.55 -2.97
N ASP A 219 12.09 16.43 -2.12
CA ASP A 219 13.53 16.70 -2.07
C ASP A 219 14.32 15.44 -1.71
N LEU A 220 13.82 14.70 -0.72
CA LEU A 220 14.42 13.43 -0.32
C LEU A 220 14.38 12.40 -1.45
N ILE A 221 13.23 12.22 -2.10
CA ILE A 221 13.09 11.25 -3.19
C ILE A 221 13.98 11.61 -4.37
N ASN A 222 14.09 12.89 -4.72
CA ASN A 222 14.98 13.33 -5.79
C ASN A 222 16.45 13.09 -5.46
N TYR A 223 16.87 13.37 -4.22
CA TYR A 223 18.24 13.10 -3.76
C TYR A 223 18.55 11.59 -3.80
N LEU A 224 17.68 10.77 -3.22
CA LEU A 224 17.82 9.33 -3.19
C LEU A 224 17.83 8.70 -4.59
N THR A 225 17.01 9.22 -5.51
CA THR A 225 17.00 8.74 -6.91
C THR A 225 18.33 9.04 -7.62
N ARG A 226 18.98 10.18 -7.30
CA ARG A 226 20.33 10.49 -7.81
C ARG A 226 21.36 9.52 -7.24
N LEU A 227 21.34 9.27 -5.93
CA LEU A 227 22.22 8.27 -5.31
C LEU A 227 22.03 6.88 -5.92
N GLN A 228 20.78 6.46 -6.13
CA GLN A 228 20.45 5.19 -6.78
C GLN A 228 21.12 5.10 -8.16
N THR A 229 21.11 6.19 -8.93
CA THR A 229 21.75 6.23 -10.26
C THR A 229 23.27 6.08 -10.19
N ILE A 230 23.91 6.62 -9.15
CA ILE A 230 25.37 6.53 -8.94
C ILE A 230 25.76 5.10 -8.55
N ASP A 231 25.08 4.49 -7.57
CA ASP A 231 25.35 3.12 -7.08
C ASP A 231 25.11 2.03 -8.15
N PHE A 232 24.11 2.22 -9.03
CA PHE A 232 23.86 1.30 -10.15
C PHE A 232 24.77 1.50 -11.36
N SER A 233 25.56 2.58 -11.39
CA SER A 233 26.53 2.82 -12.47
C SER A 233 27.86 2.12 -12.23
N GLU A 234 28.28 1.94 -10.97
CA GLU A 234 29.53 1.24 -10.63
C GLU A 234 29.42 -0.29 -10.84
N THR A 235 28.22 -0.86 -10.68
CA THR A 235 27.95 -2.30 -10.89
C THR A 235 27.74 -2.69 -12.36
N ARG A 236 27.78 -1.75 -13.31
CA ARG A 236 27.73 -2.02 -14.76
C ARG A 236 29.07 -1.83 -15.48
N SER A 237 30.18 -1.77 -14.73
CA SER A 237 31.48 -2.00 -15.36
C SER A 237 31.61 -3.49 -15.71
N ILE A 238 31.34 -3.81 -16.98
CA ILE A 238 31.71 -5.10 -17.56
C ILE A 238 33.20 -5.30 -17.26
N PRO A 239 33.63 -6.39 -16.61
CA PRO A 239 35.06 -6.61 -16.42
C PRO A 239 35.72 -6.61 -17.79
N PRO A 240 36.88 -5.95 -17.97
CA PRO A 240 37.57 -5.98 -19.24
C PRO A 240 37.81 -7.45 -19.60
N LYS A 241 37.38 -7.84 -20.80
CA LYS A 241 37.68 -9.17 -21.36
C LYS A 241 39.17 -9.41 -21.17
N THR A 242 39.53 -10.30 -20.26
CA THR A 242 40.89 -10.79 -20.14
C THR A 242 41.14 -11.59 -21.40
N THR A 243 41.75 -10.95 -22.40
CA THR A 243 42.36 -11.65 -23.53
C THR A 243 43.48 -12.50 -22.94
N VAL A 244 43.18 -13.77 -22.72
CA VAL A 244 44.19 -14.79 -22.45
C VAL A 244 45.04 -14.90 -23.72
N SER A 245 46.17 -14.21 -23.73
CA SER A 245 47.25 -14.43 -24.69
C SER A 245 47.84 -15.81 -24.40
N TYR A 246 47.46 -16.80 -25.23
CA TYR A 246 48.17 -18.06 -25.28
C TYR A 246 49.57 -17.78 -25.83
N LYS A 247 50.59 -17.85 -24.97
CA LYS A 247 51.98 -17.99 -25.44
C LYS A 247 52.10 -19.36 -26.09
N GLU A 248 52.19 -19.35 -27.41
CA GLU A 248 52.65 -20.46 -28.24
C GLU A 248 53.94 -21.04 -27.65
N LYS A 249 53.91 -22.35 -27.36
CA LYS A 249 55.12 -23.11 -27.05
C LYS A 249 55.87 -23.32 -28.36
N GLU A 250 56.94 -22.55 -28.58
CA GLU A 250 57.92 -22.87 -29.60
C GLU A 250 58.60 -24.20 -29.26
N GLY A 251 58.33 -25.19 -30.12
CA GLY A 251 59.00 -26.48 -30.11
C GLY A 251 60.44 -26.33 -30.60
N THR A 252 61.40 -26.72 -29.77
CA THR A 252 62.76 -27.01 -30.23
C THR A 252 62.86 -28.49 -30.60
N SER A 253 62.77 -28.73 -31.91
CA SER A 253 63.17 -29.95 -32.59
C SER A 253 64.66 -30.21 -32.39
N ARG A 254 65.03 -31.40 -31.89
CA ARG A 254 66.35 -32.00 -32.12
C ARG A 254 66.21 -33.48 -32.42
N LEU A 255 66.13 -33.77 -33.72
CA LEU A 255 66.61 -34.99 -34.34
C LEU A 255 68.15 -35.03 -34.26
N GLN A 256 68.72 -36.14 -33.77
CA GLN A 256 69.94 -36.78 -34.28
C GLN A 256 70.10 -38.14 -33.57
N LYS A 257 69.78 -39.24 -34.27
CA LYS A 257 70.67 -40.14 -35.02
C LYS A 257 71.35 -41.20 -34.13
N ARG A 258 70.92 -42.45 -34.32
CA ARG A 258 71.60 -43.70 -33.94
C ARG A 258 72.99 -43.79 -34.57
N PRO A 259 73.92 -44.50 -33.93
CA PRO A 259 74.21 -45.89 -34.31
C PRO A 259 73.57 -46.92 -33.38
#